data_AF-A0A1G5ESH0-F1
#
_entry.id   AF-A0A1G5ESH0-F1
#
_cell.length_a   1.000
_cell.length_b   1.000
_cell.length_c   1.000
_cell.angle_alpha   90.00
_cell.angle_beta   90.00
_cell.angle_gamma   90.00
#
_symmetry.space_group_name_H-M   'P 1'
#
loop_
_entity.id
_entity.type
_entity.pdbx_description
1 polymer ?
#
loop_
_entity_poly.entity_id
_entity_poly.type
_entity_poly.pdbx_seq_one_letter_code
_entity_poly.pdbx_strand_id
1 'polypeptide(L)' 'MDITEEIELHDCPICAGAGLIEEEDHGYYVTCLDCGSYTGTVGYKDEDGRKQAAERAAMLWNTGKVINSAPGE' A
#
# COMPACT_ATOMS: atom_id res chain seq x y z
N MET A 1 8.84 14.64 -9.17
CA MET A 1 9.30 13.41 -8.52
C MET A 1 8.19 13.05 -7.58
N ASP A 2 7.45 12.03 -7.95
CA ASP A 2 6.30 11.55 -7.21
C ASP A 2 6.85 10.82 -5.98
N ILE A 3 6.30 11.12 -4.80
CA ILE A 3 6.81 10.54 -3.55
C ILE A 3 6.73 9.00 -3.53
N THR A 4 5.82 8.45 -4.34
CA THR A 4 5.64 7.01 -4.54
C THR A 4 6.82 6.36 -5.26
N GLU A 5 7.60 7.11 -6.04
CA GLU A 5 8.82 6.62 -6.71
C GLU A 5 10.00 6.43 -5.73
N GLU A 6 9.98 7.15 -4.61
CA GLU A 6 11.01 7.07 -3.56
C GLU A 6 10.72 5.96 -2.52
N ILE A 7 9.54 5.35 -2.58
CA ILE A 7 9.04 4.36 -1.63
C ILE A 7 9.45 2.96 -2.08
N GLU A 8 10.20 2.25 -1.24
CA GLU A 8 10.54 0.84 -1.50
C GLU A 8 9.38 -0.10 -1.11
N LEU A 9 8.82 -0.80 -2.09
CA LEU A 9 7.82 -1.85 -1.90
C LEU A 9 8.43 -3.23 -2.11
N HIS A 10 8.13 -4.14 -1.20
CA HIS A 10 8.45 -5.56 -1.32
C HIS A 10 7.43 -6.25 -2.23
N ASP A 11 7.74 -7.49 -2.62
CA ASP A 11 6.77 -8.37 -3.28
C ASP A 11 5.56 -8.63 -2.37
N CYS A 12 4.43 -8.94 -3.01
CA CYS A 12 3.17 -9.20 -2.33
C CYS A 12 3.34 -10.33 -1.30
N PRO A 13 2.97 -10.10 -0.02
CA PRO A 13 3.12 -11.10 1.03
C PRO A 13 2.22 -12.33 0.83
N ILE A 14 1.25 -12.29 -0.09
CA ILE A 14 0.31 -13.39 -0.38
C ILE A 14 0.77 -14.23 -1.57
N CYS A 15 1.01 -13.61 -2.73
CA CYS A 15 1.32 -14.32 -3.97
C CYS A 15 2.72 -14.05 -4.54
N ALA A 16 3.54 -13.24 -3.85
CA ALA A 16 4.83 -12.75 -4.35
C ALA A 16 4.75 -11.98 -5.69
N GLY A 17 3.56 -11.48 -6.06
CA GLY A 17 3.38 -10.57 -7.18
C GLY A 17 3.81 -9.13 -6.87
N ALA A 18 3.80 -8.25 -7.87
CA ALA A 18 4.18 -6.85 -7.66
C ALA A 18 3.13 -6.10 -6.79
N GLY A 19 3.61 -5.28 -5.87
CA GLY A 19 2.81 -4.30 -5.14
C GLY A 19 2.82 -2.95 -5.85
N LEU A 20 1.66 -2.30 -5.94
CA LEU A 20 1.49 -0.97 -6.51
C LEU A 20 0.95 -0.03 -5.43
N ILE A 21 1.65 1.08 -5.17
CA ILE A 21 1.16 2.15 -4.30
C ILE A 21 0.36 3.16 -5.12
N GLU A 22 -0.84 3.47 -4.64
CA GLU A 22 -1.79 4.39 -5.28
C GLU A 22 -2.24 5.46 -4.26
N GLU A 23 -2.53 6.66 -4.76
CA GLU A 23 -3.11 7.76 -3.97
C GLU A 23 -4.64 7.78 -4.18
N GLU A 24 -5.40 7.82 -3.09
CA GLU A 24 -6.87 7.94 -3.12
C GLU A 24 -7.35 8.90 -2.02
N ASP A 25 -8.14 9.93 -2.39
CA ASP A 25 -8.84 10.87 -1.50
C ASP A 25 -8.04 11.31 -0.26
N HIS A 26 -6.85 11.89 -0.48
CA HIS A 26 -5.91 12.29 0.57
C HIS A 26 -5.40 11.11 1.42
N GLY A 27 -5.15 9.98 0.79
CA GLY A 27 -4.52 8.83 1.42
C GLY A 27 -3.75 7.96 0.43
N TYR A 28 -2.99 7.02 0.97
CA TYR A 28 -2.24 6.05 0.18
C TYR A 28 -2.59 4.63 0.59
N TYR A 29 -2.58 3.73 -0.38
CA TYR A 29 -2.70 2.30 -0.14
C TYR A 29 -1.80 1.55 -1.12
N VAL A 30 -1.47 0.30 -0.80
CA VAL A 30 -0.75 -0.60 -1.70
C VAL A 30 -1.68 -1.74 -2.08
N THR A 31 -1.69 -2.13 -3.35
CA THR A 31 -2.51 -3.23 -3.86
C THR A 31 -1.70 -4.19 -4.73
N CYS A 32 -2.08 -5.47 -4.71
CA CYS A 32 -1.60 -6.49 -5.63
C CYS A 32 -2.60 -6.67 -6.77
N LEU A 33 -2.17 -6.44 -8.00
CA LEU A 33 -3.04 -6.67 -9.17
C LEU A 33 -3.21 -8.16 -9.51
N ASP A 34 -2.38 -9.03 -8.94
CA ASP A 34 -2.40 -10.48 -9.22
C ASP A 34 -3.38 -11.23 -8.30
N CYS A 35 -3.29 -11.03 -6.98
CA CYS A 35 -4.16 -11.70 -6.01
C CYS A 35 -5.24 -10.79 -5.37
N GLY A 36 -5.24 -9.49 -5.70
CA GLY A 36 -6.22 -8.52 -5.16
C GLY A 36 -6.04 -8.18 -3.69
N SER A 37 -4.94 -8.56 -3.03
CA SER A 37 -4.64 -8.12 -1.67
C SER A 37 -4.30 -6.63 -1.65
N TYR A 38 -4.74 -5.90 -0.63
CA TYR A 38 -4.47 -4.47 -0.51
C TYR A 38 -4.27 -4.05 0.95
N THR A 39 -3.54 -2.98 1.22
CA THR A 39 -3.47 -2.39 2.56
C THR A 39 -4.68 -1.51 2.84
N GLY A 40 -5.01 -1.27 4.11
CA GLY A 40 -5.93 -0.18 4.44
C GLY A 40 -5.38 1.17 3.98
N THR A 41 -6.25 2.06 3.52
CA THR A 41 -5.88 3.43 3.10
C THR A 41 -5.38 4.23 4.29
N VAL A 42 -4.17 4.78 4.18
CA VAL A 42 -3.57 5.66 5.17
C VAL A 42 -3.82 7.11 4.76
N GLY A 43 -4.74 7.78 5.43
CA GLY A 43 -5.06 9.18 5.17
C GLY A 43 -4.05 10.16 5.76
N TYR A 44 -3.95 11.34 5.14
CA TYR A 44 -3.19 12.50 5.61
C TYR A 44 -4.04 13.77 5.53
N LYS A 45 -3.65 14.80 6.31
CA LYS A 45 -4.36 16.08 6.36
C LYS A 45 -3.58 17.23 5.72
N ASP A 46 -2.26 17.12 5.72
CA ASP A 46 -1.33 18.18 5.33
C ASP A 46 -0.25 17.61 4.40
N GLU A 47 0.48 18.49 3.70
CA GLU A 47 1.53 18.09 2.75
C GLU A 47 2.67 17.29 3.42
N ASP A 48 3.01 17.59 4.67
CA ASP A 48 3.97 16.80 5.45
C ASP A 48 3.45 15.39 5.76
N GLY A 49 2.14 15.28 6.05
CA GLY A 49 1.48 14.02 6.28
C GLY A 49 1.39 13.15 5.02
N ARG A 50 1.46 13.75 3.83
CA ARG A 50 1.40 13.04 2.55
C ARG A 50 2.53 12.02 2.43
N LYS A 51 3.77 12.44 2.71
CA LYS A 51 4.93 11.54 2.70
C LYS A 51 4.82 10.45 3.75
N GLN A 52 4.46 10.83 4.98
CA GLN A 52 4.28 9.88 6.07
C GLN A 52 3.20 8.84 5.75
N ALA A 53 2.11 9.22 5.08
CA ALA A 53 1.04 8.32 4.69
C ALA A 53 1.50 7.30 3.64
N ALA A 54 2.25 7.74 2.62
CA ALA A 54 2.84 6.83 1.64
C ALA A 54 3.81 5.82 2.30
N GLU A 55 4.71 6.31 3.18
CA GLU A 55 5.64 5.46 3.93
C GLU A 55 4.92 4.45 4.83
N ARG A 56 3.83 4.88 5.47
CA ARG A 56 2.99 4.01 6.31
C ARG A 56 2.28 2.95 5.47
N ALA A 57 1.74 3.30 4.31
CA ALA A 57 1.09 2.34 3.41
C ALA A 57 2.10 1.27 2.95
N ALA A 58 3.29 1.69 2.55
CA ALA A 58 4.40 0.81 2.20
C ALA A 58 4.84 -0.07 3.37
N MET A 59 4.96 0.50 4.57
CA MET A 59 5.28 -0.25 5.79
C MET A 59 4.24 -1.33 6.09
N LEU A 60 2.94 -1.02 5.96
CA LEU A 60 1.87 -2.01 6.15
C LEU A 60 2.03 -3.17 5.17
N TRP A 61 2.28 -2.86 3.89
CA TRP A 61 2.53 -3.86 2.87
C TRP A 61 3.77 -4.72 3.15
N ASN A 62 4.92 -4.07 3.36
CA ASN A 62 6.22 -4.74 3.58
C ASN A 62 6.23 -5.58 4.86
N THR A 63 5.37 -5.26 5.84
CA THR A 63 5.21 -6.06 7.07
C THR A 63 4.15 -7.16 6.97
N GLY A 64 3.53 -7.34 5.81
CA GLY A 64 2.50 -8.35 5.58
C GLY A 64 1.12 -7.99 6.11
N LYS A 65 0.90 -6.73 6.54
CA LYS A 65 -0.41 -6.25 7.05
C LYS A 65 -1.31 -5.84 5.89
N VAL A 66 -1.71 -6.83 5.10
CA VAL A 66 -2.62 -6.67 3.97
C VAL A 66 -3.98 -7.30 4.27
N ILE A 67 -5.02 -6.72 3.66
CA ILE A 67 -6.37 -7.25 3.59
C ILE A 67 -6.43 -8.09 2.31
N ASN A 68 -6.71 -9.38 2.45
CA ASN A 68 -6.97 -10.26 1.33
C ASN A 68 -8.29 -10.98 1.60
N SER A 69 -9.30 -10.68 0.79
CA SER A 69 -10.58 -11.38 0.80
C SER A 69 -10.46 -12.60 -0.11
N ALA A 70 -9.69 -13.61 0.26
CA ALA A 70 -9.89 -14.92 -0.34
C ALA A 70 -11.27 -15.43 0.13
N PRO A 71 -12.26 -15.63 -0.76
CA PRO A 71 -13.51 -16.25 -0.36
C PRO A 71 -13.23 -17.73 -0.08
N GLY A 72 -13.05 -18.12 1.18
CA GLY A 72 -12.74 -19.50 1.51
C GLY A 72 -12.53 -19.81 2.98
N GLU A 73 -13.53 -19.54 3.82
CA GLU A 73 -13.86 -20.37 4.99
C GLU A 73 -15.38 -20.40 5.19
#